data_AF-A0A2V8K5Z2-F1
#
_entry.id   AF-A0A2V8K5Z2-F1
#
_cell.length_a   1.000
_cell.length_b   1.000
_cell.length_c   1.000
_cell.angle_alpha   90.00
_cell.angle_beta   90.00
_cell.angle_gamma   90.00
#
_symmetry.space_group_name_H-M   'P 1'
#
loop_
_entity.id
_entity.type
_entity.pdbx_description
1 polymer ?
#
loop_
_entity_poly.entity_id
_entity_poly.type
_entity_poly.pdbx_seq_one_letter_code
_entity_poly.pdbx_strand_id
1 'polypeptide(L)'
;MKHAVFALILLCILSSPALAHHSFAMYDQTKTLTLTGKLTRFVLGANHAQLLFELLGPDGKPQLDANGKPVVWGVETGSAKQLAGAGITVETFPYGTIFTVSLWQLRDGRNFGAMTLTGGRLIGCGTTFPEGGCNEKTGKVYLNGGDTQVNDARRLGR
;
A
#
# COMPACT_ATOMS: atom_id res chain seq x y z
N MET A 1 8.97 -12.08 52.95
CA MET A 1 8.63 -10.80 52.29
C MET A 1 9.70 -10.27 51.31
N LYS A 2 11.00 -10.52 51.54
CA LYS A 2 12.08 -10.03 50.65
C LYS A 2 12.15 -10.74 49.28
N HIS A 3 11.76 -12.01 49.21
CA HIS A 3 11.74 -12.79 47.96
C HIS A 3 10.56 -12.45 47.03
N ALA A 4 9.46 -11.92 47.58
CA ALA A 4 8.30 -11.51 46.79
C ALA A 4 8.57 -10.26 45.94
N VAL A 5 9.42 -9.35 46.45
CA VAL A 5 9.84 -8.14 45.73
C VAL A 5 10.78 -8.49 44.56
N PHE A 6 11.66 -9.47 44.75
CA PHE A 6 12.57 -9.92 43.68
C PHE A 6 11.82 -10.62 42.53
N ALA A 7 10.78 -11.40 42.85
CA ALA A 7 9.96 -12.06 41.84
C ALA A 7 9.15 -11.05 40.99
N LEU A 8 8.70 -9.95 41.59
CA LEU A 8 7.93 -8.92 40.88
C LEU A 8 8.79 -8.07 39.94
N ILE A 9 10.05 -7.80 40.31
CA ILE A 9 11.00 -7.06 39.46
C ILE A 9 11.43 -7.92 38.26
N LEU A 10 11.60 -9.23 38.44
CA LEU A 10 11.99 -10.13 37.35
C LEU A 10 10.89 -10.26 36.28
N LEU A 11 9.61 -10.16 36.66
CA LEU A 11 8.48 -10.31 35.75
C LEU A 11 8.32 -9.10 34.80
N CYS A 12 8.74 -7.89 35.22
CA CYS A 12 8.66 -6.70 34.38
C CYS A 12 9.72 -6.65 33.27
N ILE A 13 10.84 -7.37 33.41
CA ILE A 13 11.98 -7.31 32.48
C ILE A 13 11.74 -8.14 31.20
N LEU A 14 10.76 -9.06 31.19
CA LEU A 14 10.42 -9.88 30.01
C LEU A 14 9.37 -9.26 29.09
N SER A 15 9.01 -7.99 29.29
CA SER A 15 8.11 -7.27 28.38
C SER A 15 8.87 -6.82 27.14
N SER A 16 9.43 -7.76 26.37
CA SER A 16 9.96 -7.44 25.04
C SER A 16 8.79 -6.89 24.20
N PRO A 17 8.94 -5.73 23.54
CA PRO A 17 7.94 -5.30 22.58
C PRO A 17 7.85 -6.39 21.53
N ALA A 18 6.68 -7.02 21.39
CA ALA A 18 6.42 -7.91 20.28
C ALA A 18 6.54 -7.05 19.01
N LEU A 19 7.67 -7.19 18.29
CA LEU A 19 7.75 -6.70 16.93
C LEU A 19 6.65 -7.42 16.16
N ALA A 20 5.59 -6.70 15.80
CA ALA A 20 4.63 -7.21 14.83
C ALA A 20 5.34 -7.19 13.46
N HIS A 21 5.87 -8.33 13.03
CA HIS A 21 6.31 -8.49 11.65
C HIS A 21 5.06 -8.60 10.79
N HIS A 22 4.77 -7.55 10.01
CA HIS A 22 3.70 -7.56 9.01
C HIS A 22 3.97 -8.70 8.01
N SER A 23 3.30 -9.83 8.19
CA SER A 23 3.51 -10.99 7.33
C SER A 23 2.95 -10.69 5.94
N PHE A 24 3.82 -10.65 4.93
CA PHE A 24 3.44 -10.60 3.52
C PHE A 24 3.18 -12.00 2.94
N ALA A 25 3.01 -13.02 3.80
CA ALA A 25 2.90 -14.42 3.37
C ALA A 25 1.64 -14.70 2.52
N MET A 26 0.56 -13.93 2.71
CA MET A 26 -0.66 -14.06 1.90
C MET A 26 -0.50 -13.56 0.46
N TYR A 27 0.56 -12.80 0.16
CA TYR A 27 0.80 -12.23 -1.17
C TYR A 27 1.78 -13.08 -1.98
N ASP A 28 1.56 -13.17 -3.28
CA ASP A 28 2.48 -13.80 -4.21
C ASP A 28 3.63 -12.86 -4.58
N GLN A 29 4.64 -12.82 -3.73
CA GLN A 29 5.82 -11.97 -3.92
C GLN A 29 6.68 -12.36 -5.14
N THR A 30 6.36 -13.49 -5.80
CA THR A 30 7.05 -13.91 -7.03
C THR A 30 6.55 -13.18 -8.28
N LYS A 31 5.42 -12.48 -8.19
CA LYS A 31 4.77 -11.81 -9.31
C LYS A 31 4.40 -10.38 -8.95
N THR A 32 5.00 -9.43 -9.66
CA THR A 32 4.63 -8.02 -9.57
C THR A 32 3.62 -7.68 -10.65
N LEU A 33 2.46 -7.19 -10.26
CA LEU A 33 1.48 -6.58 -11.16
C LEU A 33 1.64 -5.07 -11.11
N THR A 34 1.61 -4.41 -12.27
CA THR A 34 1.52 -2.95 -12.36
C THR A 34 0.17 -2.60 -12.95
N LEU A 35 -0.70 -2.00 -12.14
CA LEU A 35 -2.09 -1.73 -12.48
C LEU A 35 -2.33 -0.22 -12.51
N THR A 36 -3.06 0.25 -13.51
CA THR A 36 -3.58 1.61 -13.57
C THR A 36 -5.05 1.61 -13.19
N GLY A 37 -5.45 2.50 -12.31
CA GLY A 37 -6.79 2.53 -11.77
C GLY A 37 -7.30 3.94 -11.50
N LYS A 38 -8.61 4.04 -11.33
CA LYS A 38 -9.30 5.26 -10.87
C LYS A 38 -9.78 5.05 -9.44
N LEU A 39 -9.28 5.85 -8.51
CA LEU A 39 -9.56 5.75 -7.09
C LEU A 39 -11.05 5.89 -6.80
N THR A 40 -11.62 4.90 -6.11
CA THR A 40 -13.02 4.91 -5.66
C THR A 40 -13.16 4.99 -4.16
N ARG A 41 -12.13 4.60 -3.40
CA ARG A 41 -12.15 4.74 -1.94
C ARG A 41 -10.74 4.79 -1.38
N PHE A 42 -10.54 5.73 -0.46
CA PHE A 42 -9.33 5.84 0.33
C PHE A 42 -9.67 5.42 1.78
N VAL A 43 -9.14 4.29 2.22
CA VAL A 43 -9.27 3.82 3.59
C VAL A 43 -7.99 4.20 4.35
N LEU A 44 -8.11 5.17 5.24
CA LEU A 44 -7.00 5.58 6.09
C LEU A 44 -6.88 4.58 7.26
N GLY A 45 -5.69 4.00 7.43
CA GLY A 45 -5.40 3.11 8.54
C GLY A 45 -4.05 3.43 9.17
N ALA A 46 -3.98 3.28 10.50
CA ALA A 46 -2.78 3.61 11.28
C ALA A 46 -1.59 2.70 10.94
N ASN A 47 -1.85 1.43 10.62
CA ASN A 47 -0.81 0.45 10.27
C ASN A 47 -0.73 0.26 8.76
N HIS A 48 -1.88 0.22 8.10
CA HIS A 48 -2.00 0.06 6.66
C HIS A 48 -3.17 0.88 6.15
N ALA A 49 -2.89 1.80 5.23
CA ALA A 49 -3.92 2.42 4.42
C ALA A 49 -4.20 1.57 3.18
N GLN A 50 -5.39 1.74 2.59
CA GLN A 50 -5.80 1.01 1.40
C GLN A 50 -6.40 1.97 0.38
N LEU A 51 -6.07 1.73 -0.89
CA LEU A 51 -6.66 2.41 -2.04
C LEU A 51 -7.48 1.38 -2.81
N LEU A 52 -8.79 1.60 -2.90
CA LEU A 52 -9.66 0.81 -3.76
C LEU A 52 -9.93 1.60 -5.04
N PHE A 53 -9.95 0.91 -6.18
CA PHE A 53 -10.00 1.54 -7.48
C PHE A 53 -10.69 0.68 -8.53
N GLU A 54 -11.29 1.34 -9.51
CA GLU A 54 -11.70 0.70 -10.76
C GLU A 54 -10.46 0.50 -11.63
N LEU A 55 -10.22 -0.73 -12.09
CA LEU A 55 -9.11 -1.03 -12.98
C LEU A 55 -9.38 -0.41 -14.36
N LEU A 56 -8.40 0.30 -14.90
CA LEU A 56 -8.48 0.93 -16.21
C LEU A 56 -7.68 0.15 -17.25
N GLY A 57 -8.19 0.11 -18.48
CA GLY A 57 -7.46 -0.35 -19.64
C GLY A 57 -6.46 0.69 -20.18
N PRO A 58 -5.66 0.33 -21.20
CA PRO A 58 -4.74 1.25 -21.86
C PRO A 58 -5.41 2.47 -22.51
N ASP A 59 -6.70 2.36 -22.82
CA ASP A 59 -7.54 3.43 -23.36
C ASP A 59 -8.16 4.34 -22.28
N GLY A 60 -7.82 4.11 -21.00
CA GLY A 60 -8.33 4.85 -19.86
C GLY A 60 -9.76 4.51 -19.47
N LYS A 61 -10.40 3.52 -20.11
CA LYS A 61 -11.75 3.09 -19.74
C LYS A 61 -11.72 2.01 -18.66
N PRO A 62 -12.74 1.94 -17.78
CA PRO A 62 -12.85 0.84 -16.83
C PRO A 62 -12.88 -0.51 -17.54
N GLN A 63 -12.08 -1.46 -17.08
CA GLN A 63 -12.26 -2.85 -17.44
C GLN A 63 -13.55 -3.36 -16.82
N LEU A 64 -14.32 -4.12 -17.58
CA LEU A 64 -15.62 -4.65 -17.16
C LEU A 64 -15.54 -6.16 -16.95
N ASP A 65 -16.25 -6.66 -15.95
CA ASP A 65 -16.46 -8.08 -15.73
C ASP A 65 -17.49 -8.66 -16.72
N ALA A 66 -17.77 -9.97 -16.61
CA ALA A 66 -18.73 -10.66 -17.48
C ALA A 66 -20.17 -10.11 -17.39
N ASN A 67 -20.49 -9.34 -16.36
CA ASN A 67 -21.80 -8.71 -16.16
C ASN A 67 -21.80 -7.22 -16.56
N GLY A 68 -20.71 -6.72 -17.15
CA GLY A 68 -20.58 -5.32 -17.53
C GLY A 68 -20.30 -4.37 -16.36
N LYS A 69 -19.89 -4.87 -15.20
CA LYS A 69 -19.55 -4.01 -14.04
C LYS A 69 -18.05 -3.71 -14.00
N PRO A 70 -17.63 -2.51 -13.55
CA PRO A 70 -16.21 -2.21 -13.39
C PRO A 70 -15.50 -3.24 -12.51
N VAL A 71 -14.35 -3.73 -12.97
CA VAL A 71 -13.46 -4.59 -12.18
C VAL A 71 -12.82 -3.74 -11.10
N VAL A 72 -13.16 -4.03 -9.84
CA VAL A 72 -12.59 -3.33 -8.69
C VAL A 72 -11.37 -4.08 -8.17
N TRP A 73 -10.35 -3.30 -7.83
CA TRP A 73 -9.14 -3.73 -7.16
C TRP A 73 -8.92 -2.97 -5.86
N GLY A 74 -8.15 -3.56 -4.96
CA GLY A 74 -7.59 -2.87 -3.81
C GLY A 74 -6.08 -3.06 -3.73
N VAL A 75 -5.40 -2.06 -3.18
CA VAL A 75 -4.00 -2.17 -2.79
C VAL A 75 -3.82 -1.67 -1.38
N GLU A 76 -3.14 -2.46 -0.57
CA GLU A 76 -2.63 -2.06 0.73
C GLU A 76 -1.27 -1.37 0.58
N THR A 77 -1.10 -0.27 1.30
CA THR A 77 0.13 0.53 1.33
C THR A 77 0.72 0.56 2.75
N GLY A 78 1.68 1.45 2.98
CA GLY A 78 2.06 1.82 4.35
C GLY A 78 0.92 2.52 5.11
N SER A 79 1.23 2.98 6.32
CA SER A 79 0.31 3.73 7.18
C SER A 79 -0.19 5.03 6.53
N ALA A 80 -1.34 5.52 6.99
CA ALA A 80 -1.85 6.84 6.62
C ALA A 80 -0.83 7.96 6.87
N LYS A 81 -0.04 7.86 7.95
CA LYS A 81 1.04 8.82 8.25
C LYS A 81 2.14 8.80 7.18
N GLN A 82 2.54 7.61 6.72
CA GLN A 82 3.55 7.48 5.66
C GLN A 82 3.02 8.02 4.33
N LEU A 83 1.77 7.72 3.98
CA LEU A 83 1.13 8.28 2.79
C LEU A 83 1.08 9.81 2.83
N ALA A 84 0.63 10.38 3.96
CA ALA A 84 0.59 11.83 4.14
C ALA A 84 2.00 12.45 4.05
N GLY A 85 3.01 11.78 4.64
CA GLY A 85 4.41 12.21 4.53
C GLY A 85 4.96 12.16 3.10
N ALA A 86 4.43 11.29 2.24
CA ALA A 86 4.70 11.25 0.81
C ALA A 86 3.83 12.22 -0.01
N GLY A 87 2.96 12.98 0.64
CA GLY A 87 2.05 13.93 0.01
C GLY A 87 0.79 13.30 -0.59
N ILE A 88 0.44 12.06 -0.22
CA ILE A 88 -0.83 11.41 -0.54
C ILE A 88 -1.79 11.64 0.63
N THR A 89 -2.72 12.58 0.47
CA THR A 89 -3.80 12.89 1.42
C THR A 89 -5.15 12.82 0.69
N VAL A 90 -6.25 12.95 1.43
CA VAL A 90 -7.59 12.96 0.79
C VAL A 90 -7.79 14.21 -0.09
N GLU A 91 -7.05 15.29 0.17
CA GLU A 91 -7.06 16.52 -0.62
C GLU A 91 -6.19 16.42 -1.88
N THR A 92 -5.00 15.82 -1.79
CA THR A 92 -4.07 15.70 -2.92
C THR A 92 -4.29 14.45 -3.77
N PHE A 93 -5.01 13.47 -3.22
CA PHE A 93 -5.36 12.21 -3.86
C PHE A 93 -6.87 11.95 -3.72
N PRO A 94 -7.72 12.86 -4.23
CA PRO A 94 -9.16 12.76 -4.05
C PRO A 94 -9.77 11.58 -4.83
N TYR A 95 -11.02 11.27 -4.52
CA TYR A 95 -11.84 10.36 -5.32
C TYR A 95 -11.77 10.71 -6.81
N GLY A 96 -11.65 9.70 -7.67
CA GLY A 96 -11.49 9.87 -9.11
C GLY A 96 -10.04 10.07 -9.57
N THR A 97 -9.08 10.16 -8.66
CA THR A 97 -7.65 10.21 -9.03
C THR A 97 -7.26 8.96 -9.80
N ILE A 98 -6.65 9.14 -10.96
CA ILE A 98 -6.04 8.11 -11.78
C ILE A 98 -4.62 7.90 -11.30
N PHE A 99 -4.27 6.65 -11.04
CA PHE A 99 -2.95 6.31 -10.55
C PHE A 99 -2.50 4.96 -11.07
N THR A 100 -1.19 4.76 -11.10
CA THR A 100 -0.55 3.48 -11.39
C THR A 100 0.15 2.98 -10.14
N VAL A 101 -0.04 1.70 -9.81
CA VAL A 101 0.57 1.06 -8.63
C VAL A 101 1.17 -0.29 -8.97
N SER A 102 2.35 -0.58 -8.42
CA SER A 102 2.95 -1.92 -8.45
C SER A 102 2.62 -2.69 -7.16
N LEU A 103 2.06 -3.89 -7.30
CA LEU A 103 1.62 -4.71 -6.17
C LEU A 103 1.93 -6.20 -6.35
N TRP A 104 1.97 -6.91 -5.22
CA TRP A 104 1.90 -8.37 -5.12
C TRP A 104 0.47 -8.76 -4.80
N GLN A 105 -0.17 -9.52 -5.70
CA GLN A 105 -1.55 -9.96 -5.51
C GLN A 105 -1.65 -11.01 -4.40
N LEU A 106 -2.82 -11.11 -3.76
CA LEU A 106 -3.16 -12.25 -2.91
C LEU A 106 -2.98 -13.58 -3.66
N ARG A 107 -2.42 -14.58 -2.99
CA ARG A 107 -2.17 -15.92 -3.56
C ARG A 107 -3.43 -16.65 -3.98
N ASP A 108 -4.58 -16.31 -3.40
CA ASP A 108 -5.89 -16.88 -3.74
C ASP A 108 -6.53 -16.25 -4.99
N GLY A 109 -5.86 -15.29 -5.63
CA GLY A 109 -6.29 -14.70 -6.89
C GLY A 109 -7.35 -13.60 -6.76
N ARG A 110 -7.75 -13.21 -5.55
CA ARG A 110 -8.63 -12.04 -5.37
C ARG A 110 -7.96 -10.76 -5.85
N ASN A 111 -8.75 -9.79 -6.29
CA ASN A 111 -8.30 -8.48 -6.80
C ASN A 111 -7.86 -7.55 -5.66
N PHE A 112 -6.89 -7.99 -4.89
CA PHE A 112 -6.30 -7.21 -3.82
C PHE A 112 -4.81 -7.58 -3.70
N GLY A 113 -3.98 -6.63 -3.29
CA GLY A 113 -2.57 -6.91 -3.07
C GLY A 113 -1.89 -5.91 -2.15
N ALA A 114 -0.62 -6.17 -1.83
CA ALA A 114 0.24 -5.24 -1.14
C ALA A 114 1.14 -4.52 -2.14
N MET A 115 1.32 -3.21 -1.98
CA MET A 115 2.29 -2.46 -2.78
C MET A 115 3.69 -3.05 -2.60
N THR A 116 4.38 -3.32 -3.71
CA THR A 116 5.65 -4.04 -3.66
C THR A 116 6.74 -3.24 -2.93
N LEU A 117 7.49 -3.90 -2.07
CA LEU A 117 8.48 -3.25 -1.20
C LEU A 117 9.79 -2.88 -1.89
N THR A 118 10.06 -3.42 -3.08
CA THR A 118 11.30 -3.16 -3.83
C THR A 118 10.95 -2.91 -5.28
N GLY A 119 11.40 -1.77 -5.82
CA GLY A 119 11.16 -1.40 -7.22
C GLY A 119 9.71 -1.03 -7.56
N GLY A 120 8.79 -1.14 -6.60
CA GLY A 120 7.39 -0.71 -6.77
C GLY A 120 7.25 0.78 -6.91
N ARG A 121 6.15 1.25 -7.50
CA ARG A 121 5.84 2.68 -7.55
C ARG A 121 4.37 2.93 -7.32
N LEU A 122 4.07 4.10 -6.75
CA LEU A 122 2.74 4.70 -6.80
C LEU A 122 2.84 6.05 -7.50
N ILE A 123 2.20 6.15 -8.66
CA ILE A 123 2.25 7.30 -9.55
C ILE A 123 0.84 7.88 -9.66
N GLY A 124 0.65 9.14 -9.30
CA GLY A 124 -0.63 9.84 -9.47
C GLY A 124 -0.63 10.72 -10.72
N CYS A 125 -1.72 10.69 -11.47
CA CYS A 125 -1.89 11.40 -12.76
C CYS A 125 -3.08 12.37 -12.77
N GLY A 126 -3.60 12.76 -11.60
CA GLY A 126 -4.76 13.65 -11.49
C GLY A 126 -6.07 12.94 -11.85
N THR A 127 -7.10 13.69 -12.26
CA THR A 127 -8.46 13.15 -12.50
C THR A 127 -8.78 12.91 -13.99
N THR A 128 -7.86 13.24 -14.89
CA THR A 128 -7.99 13.04 -16.33
C THR A 128 -6.95 12.03 -16.78
N PHE A 129 -7.37 11.03 -17.57
CA PHE A 129 -6.44 10.01 -18.03
C PHE A 129 -5.44 10.65 -19.02
N PRO A 130 -4.13 10.61 -18.73
CA PRO A 130 -3.16 11.31 -19.57
C PRO A 130 -2.96 10.58 -20.90
N GLU A 131 -2.70 11.36 -21.95
CA GLU A 131 -2.22 10.83 -23.22
C GLU A 131 -0.91 10.06 -23.01
N GLY A 132 -0.81 8.85 -23.59
CA GLY A 132 0.32 7.95 -23.34
C GLY A 132 0.23 7.16 -22.03
N GLY A 133 -0.88 7.27 -21.29
CA GLY A 133 -1.15 6.47 -20.09
C GLY A 133 -0.50 7.02 -18.82
N CYS A 134 -0.94 6.56 -17.65
CA CYS A 134 -0.43 7.04 -16.37
C CYS A 134 0.90 6.38 -16.00
N ASN A 135 2.01 7.11 -16.13
CA ASN A 135 3.38 6.65 -15.92
C ASN A 135 4.30 7.79 -15.43
N GLU A 136 5.59 7.52 -15.25
CA GLU A 136 6.55 8.48 -14.66
C GLU A 136 6.76 9.76 -15.47
N LYS A 137 6.45 9.74 -16.76
CA LYS A 137 6.55 10.91 -17.64
C LYS A 137 5.29 11.77 -17.60
N THR A 138 4.15 11.18 -17.25
CA THR A 138 2.82 11.79 -17.33
C THR A 138 2.18 12.04 -15.97
N GLY A 139 2.81 11.56 -14.90
CA GLY A 139 2.33 11.71 -13.53
C GLY A 139 3.45 11.96 -12.53
N LYS A 140 3.05 12.25 -11.30
CA LYS A 140 3.96 12.41 -10.17
C LYS A 140 4.19 11.07 -9.49
N VAL A 141 5.45 10.69 -9.31
CA VAL A 141 5.82 9.56 -8.44
C VAL A 141 5.69 10.02 -6.99
N TYR A 142 4.81 9.38 -6.22
CA TYR A 142 4.61 9.67 -4.79
C TYR A 142 5.40 8.71 -3.90
N LEU A 143 5.47 7.44 -4.28
CA LEU A 143 6.18 6.41 -3.51
C LEU A 143 7.04 5.57 -4.43
N ASN A 144 8.27 5.28 -4.00
CA ASN A 144 9.04 4.17 -4.51
C ASN A 144 9.01 3.01 -3.50
N GLY A 145 9.11 1.77 -3.99
CA GLY A 145 9.19 0.54 -3.21
C GLY A 145 10.49 0.51 -2.44
N GLY A 146 10.50 1.25 -1.34
CA GLY A 146 11.64 1.57 -0.49
C GLY A 146 11.20 2.62 0.52
N ASP A 147 10.52 3.67 0.04
CA ASP A 147 10.05 4.83 0.81
C ASP A 147 8.99 4.46 1.87
N THR A 148 8.21 3.41 1.64
CA THR A 148 7.20 2.92 2.59
C THR A 148 7.76 2.09 3.74
N GLN A 149 9.06 1.77 3.74
CA GLN A 149 9.70 0.94 4.77
C GLN A 149 10.99 1.55 5.35
N VAL A 150 11.46 2.72 4.86
CA VAL A 150 12.74 3.32 5.33
C VAL A 150 12.73 3.65 6.83
N ASN A 151 11.57 3.71 7.47
CA ASN A 151 11.48 3.90 8.92
C ASN A 151 11.53 2.59 9.74
N ASP A 152 11.37 1.41 9.12
CA ASP A 152 11.41 0.12 9.83
C ASP A 152 12.74 -0.61 9.57
N ALA A 153 13.28 -0.54 8.35
CA ALA A 153 14.58 -1.14 8.03
C ALA A 153 15.77 -0.47 8.74
N ARG A 154 15.68 0.83 9.07
CA ARG A 154 16.74 1.54 9.81
C ARG A 154 16.83 1.11 11.29
N ARG A 155 15.90 0.29 11.77
CA ARG A 155 15.91 -0.29 13.12
C ARG A 155 16.55 -1.68 13.20
N LEU A 156 16.90 -2.28 12.06
CA LEU A 156 17.51 -3.62 11.96
C LEU A 156 19.05 -3.57 11.74
N GLY A 157 19.68 -2.43 12.02
CA GLY A 157 21.08 -2.17 11.70
C GLY A 157 21.94 -1.61 12.85
N ARG A 158 21.67 -2.03 14.09
CA ARG A 158 22.65 -1.96 15.19
C ARG A 158 22.57 -3.22 16.04
#